data_AF-A0A519Y7Z8-F1
#
_entry.id   AF-A0A519Y7Z8-F1
#
_cell.length_a   1.000
_cell.length_b   1.000
_cell.length_c   1.000
_cell.angle_alpha   90.00
_cell.angle_beta   90.00
_cell.angle_gamma   90.00
#
_symmetry.space_group_name_H-M   'P 1'
#
loop_
_entity.id
_entity.type
_entity.pdbx_description
1 polymer ?
#
loop_
_entity_poly.entity_id
_entity_poly.type
_entity_poly.pdbx_seq_one_letter_code
_entity_poly.pdbx_strand_id
1 'polypeptide(L)'
;YYVAISTGTGATACEGPRQPVAVTIETGPTASLAANGPLSLCSGSTLTLTASGAAAYLWNTGATTANITVSAAGQYSVTGSSVSGCAGPTVSLTVLASPVPPQPTITASPGSTGTVLTSSSATGNQWYLNNMAIAGATGATYTVARAAQQGSYTVVVTSAAGCASLPSASQAVVLAAVGATAASGLQVYPNPAHLSAEVRLPAALRVDRIELVNALGQVVYQRTLATSTRQITLDLAGLAAGVYAFRVHDKASILSVRLVVQ
;
A
#
# COMPACT_ATOMS: atom_id res chain seq x y z
N TYR A 1 51.85 48.24 5.44
CA TYR A 1 53.25 47.77 5.47
C TYR A 1 53.94 48.26 4.22
N TYR A 2 55.24 48.54 4.24
CA TYR A 2 56.02 48.88 3.06
C TYR A 2 57.33 48.11 3.10
N VAL A 3 57.89 47.83 1.93
CA VAL A 3 59.25 47.27 1.80
C VAL A 3 60.13 48.32 1.17
N ALA A 4 61.35 48.45 1.69
CA ALA A 4 62.40 49.26 1.11
C ALA A 4 63.71 48.47 1.19
N ILE A 5 64.53 48.61 0.15
CA ILE A 5 65.86 47.98 0.11
C ILE A 5 66.82 48.91 0.84
N SER A 6 67.64 48.36 1.74
CA SER A 6 68.72 49.07 2.41
C SER A 6 70.07 48.55 1.94
N THR A 7 71.02 49.46 1.71
CA THR A 7 72.41 49.10 1.37
C THR A 7 73.36 49.69 2.42
N GLY A 8 74.27 48.85 2.96
CA GLY A 8 75.15 49.17 4.10
C GLY A 8 74.75 48.47 5.41
N THR A 9 75.61 48.52 6.44
CA THR A 9 75.35 47.93 7.77
C THR A 9 75.51 49.00 8.87
N GLY A 10 74.56 49.09 9.79
CA GLY A 10 74.60 50.05 10.91
C GLY A 10 73.99 51.42 10.58
N ALA A 11 74.37 52.45 11.32
CA ALA A 11 73.74 53.77 11.31
C ALA A 11 73.91 54.61 10.02
N THR A 12 74.59 54.07 9.00
CA THR A 12 74.89 54.73 7.72
C THR A 12 74.17 54.11 6.52
N ALA A 13 73.22 53.19 6.75
CA ALA A 13 72.53 52.50 5.66
C ALA A 13 71.54 53.42 4.93
N CYS A 14 71.61 53.47 3.59
CA CYS A 14 70.69 54.25 2.77
C CYS A 14 69.41 53.45 2.48
N GLU A 15 68.23 54.03 2.75
CA GLU A 15 66.92 53.44 2.43
C GLU A 15 66.48 53.87 1.02
N GLY A 16 66.12 52.90 0.16
CA GLY A 16 65.51 53.16 -1.14
C GLY A 16 64.04 53.63 -1.05
N PRO A 17 63.40 53.95 -2.19
CA PRO A 17 62.00 54.38 -2.21
C PRO A 17 61.08 53.27 -1.65
N ARG A 18 60.14 53.67 -0.79
CA ARG A 18 59.19 52.76 -0.14
C ARG A 18 58.17 52.27 -1.15
N GLN A 19 58.05 50.94 -1.30
CA GLN A 19 56.95 50.35 -2.04
C GLN A 19 55.84 49.91 -1.08
N PRO A 20 54.59 50.37 -1.28
CA PRO A 20 53.48 49.95 -0.43
C PRO A 20 53.20 48.46 -0.63
N VAL A 21 53.03 47.74 0.47
CA VAL A 21 52.50 46.37 0.47
C VAL A 21 50.99 46.48 0.63
N ALA A 22 50.26 46.12 -0.44
CA ALA A 22 48.81 46.00 -0.39
C ALA A 22 48.43 44.70 0.33
N VAL A 23 47.56 44.81 1.35
CA VAL A 23 46.92 43.67 2.00
C VAL A 23 45.44 43.76 1.64
N THR A 24 44.95 42.78 0.90
CA THR A 24 43.53 42.64 0.58
C THR A 24 42.89 41.67 1.56
N ILE A 25 41.85 42.12 2.26
CA ILE A 25 41.00 41.23 3.08
C ILE A 25 39.96 40.63 2.13
N GLU A 26 40.06 39.34 1.89
CA GLU A 26 39.01 38.60 1.18
C GLU A 26 37.94 38.15 2.16
N THR A 27 36.69 38.49 1.85
CA THR A 27 35.51 38.00 2.58
C THR A 27 35.07 36.66 2.00
N GLY A 28 34.67 35.72 2.86
CA GLY A 28 34.09 34.45 2.42
C GLY A 28 32.77 34.65 1.63
N PRO A 29 32.41 33.69 0.77
CA PRO A 29 31.21 33.78 -0.05
C PRO A 29 29.93 33.57 0.77
N THR A 30 28.82 34.18 0.36
CA THR A 30 27.50 33.89 0.96
C THR A 30 26.86 32.70 0.25
N ALA A 31 26.95 31.52 0.85
CA ALA A 31 26.25 30.34 0.34
C ALA A 31 24.73 30.49 0.48
N SER A 32 23.98 29.79 -0.37
CA SER A 32 22.52 29.65 -0.25
C SER A 32 22.12 28.18 -0.28
N LEU A 33 21.00 27.84 0.36
CA LEU A 33 20.45 26.49 0.41
C LEU A 33 19.05 26.45 -0.21
N ALA A 34 18.81 25.46 -1.06
CA ALA A 34 17.51 25.16 -1.62
C ALA A 34 17.20 23.66 -1.50
N ALA A 35 15.92 23.32 -1.40
CA ALA A 35 15.45 21.95 -1.48
C ALA A 35 14.63 21.76 -2.76
N ASN A 36 14.68 20.57 -3.36
CA ASN A 36 13.90 20.25 -4.56
C ASN A 36 12.41 19.94 -4.28
N GLY A 37 11.95 20.14 -3.04
CA GLY A 37 10.59 19.85 -2.60
C GLY A 37 10.31 20.35 -1.18
N PRO A 38 9.17 19.96 -0.59
CA PRO A 38 8.81 20.33 0.77
C PRO A 38 9.86 19.88 1.80
N LEU A 39 10.09 20.70 2.83
CA LEU A 39 11.00 20.38 3.95
C LEU A 39 10.37 19.40 4.96
N SER A 40 9.44 18.55 4.50
CA SER A 40 8.72 17.58 5.30
C SER A 40 8.79 16.21 4.63
N LEU A 41 9.43 15.25 5.28
CA LEU A 41 9.70 13.92 4.74
C LEU A 41 8.79 12.86 5.35
N CYS A 42 8.21 12.01 4.50
CA CYS A 42 7.63 10.74 4.92
C CYS A 42 8.73 9.70 5.17
N SER A 43 8.45 8.70 6.00
CA SER A 43 9.37 7.57 6.19
C SER A 43 9.68 6.91 4.84
N GLY A 44 10.96 6.73 4.54
CA GLY A 44 11.44 6.13 3.27
C GLY A 44 11.55 7.09 2.08
N SER A 45 11.10 8.34 2.21
CA SER A 45 11.29 9.37 1.17
C SER A 45 12.66 10.03 1.27
N THR A 46 13.13 10.61 0.16
CA THR A 46 14.38 11.37 0.09
C THR A 46 14.15 12.79 -0.40
N LEU A 47 14.92 13.74 0.12
CA LEU A 47 14.95 15.14 -0.31
C LEU A 47 16.37 15.47 -0.77
N THR A 48 16.52 16.22 -1.86
CA THR A 48 17.82 16.73 -2.30
C THR A 48 17.96 18.18 -1.85
N LEU A 49 19.01 18.44 -1.07
CA LEU A 49 19.42 19.78 -0.68
C LEU A 49 20.56 20.24 -1.58
N THR A 50 20.44 21.43 -2.13
CA THR A 50 21.41 22.04 -3.03
C THR A 50 21.98 23.30 -2.39
N ALA A 51 23.29 23.32 -2.21
CA ALA A 51 24.06 24.50 -1.87
C ALA A 51 24.56 25.20 -3.14
N SER A 52 24.48 26.54 -3.17
CA SER A 52 24.97 27.37 -4.27
C SER A 52 25.72 28.60 -3.76
N GLY A 53 26.47 29.27 -4.63
CA GLY A 53 27.12 30.55 -4.32
C GLY A 53 28.52 30.48 -3.71
N ALA A 54 29.20 29.33 -3.73
CA ALA A 54 30.58 29.17 -3.23
C ALA A 54 31.41 28.26 -4.15
N ALA A 55 32.74 28.27 -3.99
CA ALA A 55 33.64 27.41 -4.77
C ALA A 55 33.79 26.00 -4.16
N ALA A 56 33.68 25.89 -2.84
CA ALA A 56 33.68 24.63 -2.11
C ALA A 56 32.63 24.65 -0.99
N TYR A 57 32.19 23.47 -0.57
CA TYR A 57 31.16 23.29 0.46
C TYR A 57 31.63 22.33 1.55
N LEU A 58 31.13 22.55 2.77
CA LEU A 58 31.24 21.60 3.88
C LEU A 58 29.90 21.54 4.59
N TRP A 59 29.26 20.36 4.55
CA TRP A 59 28.00 20.10 5.22
C TRP A 59 28.23 19.58 6.64
N ASN A 60 27.26 19.76 7.54
CA ASN A 60 27.28 19.14 8.87
C ASN A 60 27.23 17.59 8.84
N THR A 61 26.91 17.00 7.69
CA THR A 61 27.00 15.55 7.43
C THR A 61 28.41 15.09 7.04
N GLY A 62 29.35 16.01 6.84
CA GLY A 62 30.70 15.75 6.35
C GLY A 62 30.82 15.71 4.82
N ALA A 63 29.71 15.85 4.09
CA ALA A 63 29.74 15.95 2.63
C ALA A 63 30.38 17.27 2.16
N THR A 64 30.95 17.26 0.96
CA THR A 64 31.58 18.44 0.32
C THR A 64 31.01 18.78 -1.06
N THR A 65 30.04 18.01 -1.53
CA THR A 65 29.34 18.21 -2.79
C THR A 65 28.33 19.34 -2.70
N ALA A 66 28.02 19.99 -3.83
CA ALA A 66 26.99 21.00 -3.90
C ALA A 66 25.58 20.44 -3.62
N ASN A 67 25.35 19.15 -3.89
CA ASN A 67 24.10 18.46 -3.59
C ASN A 67 24.31 17.36 -2.54
N ILE A 68 23.35 17.20 -1.65
CA ILE A 68 23.23 16.04 -0.76
C ILE A 68 21.81 15.49 -0.83
N THR A 69 21.68 14.17 -0.72
CA THR A 69 20.38 13.51 -0.59
C THR A 69 20.20 13.10 0.86
N VAL A 70 19.07 13.51 1.46
CA VAL A 70 18.76 13.27 2.86
C VAL A 70 17.45 12.51 2.99
N SER A 71 17.39 11.58 3.93
CA SER A 71 16.21 10.73 4.20
C SER A 71 15.74 10.81 5.65
N ALA A 72 16.38 11.64 6.47
CA ALA A 72 16.08 11.80 7.88
C ALA A 72 15.66 13.24 8.17
N ALA A 73 14.76 13.39 9.14
CA ALA A 73 14.48 14.70 9.71
C ALA A 73 15.67 15.17 10.55
N GLY A 74 15.91 16.47 10.55
CA GLY A 74 17.05 17.07 11.23
C GLY A 74 17.39 18.44 10.67
N GLN A 75 18.31 19.11 11.36
CA GLN A 75 18.90 20.35 10.88
C GLN A 75 20.08 20.03 9.95
N TYR A 76 20.05 20.61 8.76
CA TYR A 76 21.13 20.53 7.78
C TYR A 76 21.75 21.91 7.61
N SER A 77 23.06 21.98 7.68
CA SER A 77 23.80 23.23 7.51
C SER A 77 24.99 23.04 6.59
N VAL A 78 25.34 24.13 5.88
CA VAL A 78 26.47 24.18 4.96
C VAL A 78 27.28 25.44 5.17
N THR A 79 28.59 25.30 5.11
CA THR A 79 29.54 26.41 5.04
C THR A 79 30.17 26.41 3.65
N GLY A 80 30.11 27.55 2.95
CA GLY A 80 30.76 27.76 1.66
C GLY A 80 32.15 28.39 1.82
N SER A 81 33.10 28.03 0.96
CA SER A 81 34.44 28.67 0.92
C SER A 81 34.78 29.19 -0.47
N SER A 82 35.56 30.28 -0.53
CA SER A 82 36.12 30.83 -1.77
C SER A 82 37.23 29.92 -2.34
N VAL A 83 37.69 30.22 -3.56
CA VAL A 83 38.84 29.53 -4.19
C VAL A 83 40.14 29.68 -3.38
N SER A 84 40.26 30.77 -2.63
CA SER A 84 41.36 31.11 -1.73
C SER A 84 41.23 30.50 -0.33
N GLY A 85 40.11 29.79 -0.05
CA GLY A 85 39.89 29.11 1.22
C GLY A 85 39.22 29.95 2.31
N CYS A 86 38.76 31.16 2.02
CA CYS A 86 38.01 31.97 2.98
C CYS A 86 36.60 31.40 3.19
N ALA A 87 36.30 30.97 4.41
CA ALA A 87 34.98 30.49 4.78
C ALA A 87 33.98 31.64 4.93
N GLY A 88 32.79 31.46 4.37
CA GLY A 88 31.65 32.34 4.58
C GLY A 88 30.81 31.96 5.80
N PRO A 89 29.70 32.68 6.06
CA PRO A 89 28.76 32.32 7.12
C PRO A 89 28.10 30.96 6.83
N THR A 90 27.79 30.22 7.89
CA THR A 90 27.03 28.96 7.82
C THR A 90 25.55 29.25 7.62
N VAL A 91 24.92 28.54 6.67
CA VAL A 91 23.48 28.61 6.41
C VAL A 91 22.84 27.27 6.77
N SER A 92 21.63 27.30 7.32
CA SER A 92 20.93 26.09 7.79
C SER A 92 19.47 26.07 7.41
N LEU A 93 18.92 24.87 7.22
CA LEU A 93 17.49 24.58 7.12
C LEU A 93 17.13 23.39 7.99
N THR A 94 15.85 23.27 8.35
CA THR A 94 15.34 22.15 9.14
C THR A 94 14.40 21.30 8.29
N VAL A 95 14.72 20.02 8.16
CA VAL A 95 13.83 19.01 7.56
C VAL A 95 13.03 18.37 8.69
N LEU A 96 11.70 18.36 8.54
CA LEU A 96 10.77 17.80 9.50
C LEU A 96 10.30 16.41 9.08
N ALA A 97 9.98 15.56 10.04
CA ALA A 97 9.32 14.29 9.77
C ALA A 97 7.80 14.52 9.68
N SER A 98 7.20 14.04 8.60
CA SER A 98 5.75 13.96 8.46
C SER A 98 5.25 12.61 8.98
N PRO A 99 4.28 12.58 9.90
CA PRO A 99 3.75 11.34 10.43
C PRO A 99 3.04 10.54 9.33
N VAL A 100 3.35 9.26 9.27
CA VAL A 100 2.63 8.30 8.43
C VAL A 100 1.31 7.95 9.14
N PRO A 101 0.16 7.95 8.43
CA PRO A 101 -1.10 7.51 9.03
C PRO A 101 -0.99 6.07 9.56
N PRO A 102 -1.74 5.72 10.62
CA PRO A 102 -1.81 4.33 11.06
C PRO A 102 -2.38 3.44 9.95
N GLN A 103 -1.97 2.17 9.93
CA GLN A 103 -2.52 1.19 8.98
C GLN A 103 -4.05 1.12 9.16
N PRO A 104 -4.84 1.38 8.11
CA PRO A 104 -6.29 1.37 8.21
C PRO A 104 -6.83 -0.07 8.34
N THR A 105 -8.03 -0.19 8.93
CA THR A 105 -8.80 -1.44 8.92
C THR A 105 -10.04 -1.29 8.05
N ILE A 106 -10.53 -2.42 7.54
CA ILE A 106 -11.78 -2.49 6.78
C ILE A 106 -12.82 -3.20 7.64
N THR A 107 -14.02 -2.62 7.72
CA THR A 107 -15.23 -3.31 8.21
C THR A 107 -16.21 -3.47 7.06
N ALA A 108 -16.85 -4.64 6.97
CA ALA A 108 -17.82 -4.95 5.93
C ALA A 108 -19.22 -5.08 6.54
N SER A 109 -20.21 -4.43 5.92
CA SER A 109 -21.61 -4.54 6.32
C SER A 109 -22.51 -4.79 5.10
N PRO A 110 -23.62 -5.54 5.26
CA PRO A 110 -24.62 -5.67 4.20
C PRO A 110 -25.29 -4.32 3.93
N GLY A 111 -25.32 -3.90 2.66
CA GLY A 111 -26.09 -2.76 2.18
C GLY A 111 -27.24 -3.19 1.26
N SER A 112 -28.17 -2.28 0.99
CA SER A 112 -29.31 -2.54 0.10
C SER A 112 -28.87 -2.91 -1.32
N THR A 113 -27.84 -2.25 -1.84
CA THR A 113 -27.34 -2.42 -3.22
C THR A 113 -26.07 -3.27 -3.33
N GLY A 114 -25.50 -3.75 -2.22
CA GLY A 114 -24.21 -4.44 -2.20
C GLY A 114 -23.57 -4.52 -0.82
N THR A 115 -22.34 -5.01 -0.74
CA THR A 115 -21.55 -4.97 0.51
C THR A 115 -20.93 -3.59 0.65
N VAL A 116 -21.11 -2.93 1.79
CA VAL A 116 -20.46 -1.65 2.08
C VAL A 116 -19.18 -1.94 2.86
N LEU A 117 -18.04 -1.58 2.29
CA LEU A 117 -16.76 -1.58 2.97
C LEU A 117 -16.54 -0.20 3.59
N THR A 118 -16.14 -0.17 4.85
CA THR A 118 -15.89 1.06 5.61
C THR A 118 -14.48 1.05 6.14
N SER A 119 -13.71 2.08 5.80
CA SER A 119 -12.36 2.33 6.30
C SER A 119 -12.43 2.88 7.72
N SER A 120 -11.44 2.57 8.56
CA SER A 120 -11.26 3.22 9.85
C SER A 120 -10.82 4.69 9.75
N SER A 121 -10.43 5.17 8.56
CA SER A 121 -10.09 6.57 8.32
C SER A 121 -11.22 7.32 7.61
N ALA A 122 -11.56 8.51 8.10
CA ALA A 122 -12.58 9.37 7.51
C ALA A 122 -12.12 10.04 6.20
N THR A 123 -10.82 10.28 6.03
CA THR A 123 -10.25 11.02 4.89
C THR A 123 -8.97 10.38 4.37
N GLY A 124 -8.55 10.79 3.17
CA GLY A 124 -7.30 10.35 2.55
C GLY A 124 -7.32 8.91 2.02
N ASN A 125 -8.49 8.28 1.92
CA ASN A 125 -8.61 6.90 1.47
C ASN A 125 -8.34 6.79 -0.05
N GLN A 126 -7.80 5.65 -0.45
CA GLN A 126 -7.84 5.13 -1.80
C GLN A 126 -8.09 3.63 -1.72
N TRP A 127 -9.17 3.16 -2.34
CA TRP A 127 -9.53 1.74 -2.36
C TRP A 127 -8.86 1.02 -3.53
N TYR A 128 -8.52 -0.25 -3.30
CA TYR A 128 -7.88 -1.13 -4.27
C TYR A 128 -8.67 -2.44 -4.39
N LEU A 129 -8.75 -2.99 -5.60
CA LEU A 129 -9.26 -4.32 -5.89
C LEU A 129 -8.14 -5.14 -6.52
N ASN A 130 -7.77 -6.26 -5.89
CA ASN A 130 -6.67 -7.12 -6.34
C ASN A 130 -5.39 -6.32 -6.64
N ASN A 131 -5.04 -5.43 -5.70
CA ASN A 131 -3.89 -4.52 -5.76
C ASN A 131 -3.93 -3.43 -6.86
N MET A 132 -5.02 -3.32 -7.63
CA MET A 132 -5.22 -2.21 -8.58
C MET A 132 -6.10 -1.13 -7.96
N ALA A 133 -5.68 0.13 -8.09
CA ALA A 133 -6.45 1.27 -7.57
C ALA A 133 -7.80 1.37 -8.29
N ILE A 134 -8.87 1.49 -7.50
CA ILE A 134 -10.21 1.73 -8.02
C ILE A 134 -10.34 3.23 -8.26
N ALA A 135 -10.45 3.63 -9.52
CA ALA A 135 -10.51 5.03 -9.91
C ALA A 135 -11.66 5.77 -9.19
N GLY A 136 -11.35 6.90 -8.56
CA GLY A 136 -12.32 7.75 -7.85
C GLY A 136 -12.82 7.21 -6.50
N ALA A 137 -12.39 6.01 -6.09
CA ALA A 137 -12.78 5.44 -4.80
C ALA A 137 -11.92 6.01 -3.66
N THR A 138 -12.25 7.21 -3.20
CA THR A 138 -11.50 7.93 -2.15
C THR A 138 -12.31 8.25 -0.89
N GLY A 139 -13.58 7.85 -0.87
CA GLY A 139 -14.46 8.01 0.30
C GLY A 139 -14.08 7.09 1.46
N ALA A 140 -14.58 7.42 2.66
CA ALA A 140 -14.48 6.55 3.84
C ALA A 140 -15.20 5.20 3.65
N THR A 141 -16.17 5.16 2.73
CA THR A 141 -16.89 3.95 2.36
C THR A 141 -16.73 3.64 0.88
N TYR A 142 -16.82 2.35 0.55
CA TYR A 142 -16.89 1.85 -0.82
C TYR A 142 -17.97 0.77 -0.91
N THR A 143 -18.96 0.98 -1.79
CA THR A 143 -20.05 0.01 -1.99
C THR A 143 -19.69 -0.93 -3.14
N VAL A 144 -19.49 -2.21 -2.80
CA VAL A 144 -19.26 -3.29 -3.76
C VAL A 144 -20.59 -3.74 -4.32
N ALA A 145 -20.86 -3.41 -5.59
CA ALA A 145 -22.07 -3.84 -6.28
C ALA A 145 -22.13 -5.38 -6.40
N ARG A 146 -23.34 -5.96 -6.30
CA ARG A 146 -23.56 -7.42 -6.29
C ARG A 146 -23.08 -8.16 -7.56
N ALA A 147 -22.87 -7.43 -8.64
CA ALA A 147 -22.32 -7.95 -9.88
C ALA A 147 -21.02 -7.20 -10.21
N ALA A 148 -19.96 -7.95 -10.51
CA ALA A 148 -18.72 -7.52 -11.16
C ALA A 148 -17.53 -6.99 -10.32
N GLN A 149 -17.52 -7.09 -8.99
CA GLN A 149 -16.30 -6.76 -8.23
C GLN A 149 -16.00 -7.73 -7.08
N GLN A 150 -15.85 -9.00 -7.42
CA GLN A 150 -15.32 -9.97 -6.46
C GLN A 150 -13.80 -9.83 -6.38
N GLY A 151 -13.26 -10.03 -5.19
CA GLY A 151 -11.82 -10.07 -5.02
C GLY A 151 -11.38 -9.60 -3.64
N SER A 152 -10.09 -9.33 -3.55
CA SER A 152 -9.46 -8.82 -2.35
C SER A 152 -9.46 -7.30 -2.38
N TYR A 153 -10.15 -6.70 -1.41
CA TYR A 153 -10.15 -5.26 -1.21
C TYR A 153 -9.12 -4.87 -0.17
N THR A 154 -8.39 -3.81 -0.47
CA THR A 154 -7.54 -3.12 0.50
C THR A 154 -7.78 -1.62 0.41
N VAL A 155 -7.46 -0.90 1.48
CA VAL A 155 -7.48 0.56 1.49
C VAL A 155 -6.13 1.07 1.96
N VAL A 156 -5.63 2.11 1.31
CA VAL A 156 -4.46 2.89 1.73
C VAL A 156 -4.96 4.28 2.12
N VAL A 157 -4.45 4.81 3.22
CA VAL A 157 -4.72 6.18 3.67
C VAL A 157 -3.48 7.04 3.45
N THR A 158 -3.65 8.19 2.80
CA THR A 158 -2.62 9.20 2.58
C THR A 158 -2.91 10.44 3.43
N SER A 159 -1.93 10.90 4.20
CA SER A 159 -2.06 12.13 4.99
C SER A 159 -2.15 13.37 4.11
N ALA A 160 -2.59 14.50 4.68
CA ALA A 160 -2.57 15.78 3.96
C ALA A 160 -1.16 16.23 3.52
N ALA A 161 -0.13 15.74 4.20
CA ALA A 161 1.27 15.96 3.83
C ALA A 161 1.79 14.99 2.75
N GLY A 162 0.95 14.06 2.27
CA GLY A 162 1.29 13.12 1.21
C GLY A 162 1.87 11.78 1.67
N CYS A 163 1.88 11.48 2.98
CA CYS A 163 2.43 10.22 3.48
C CYS A 163 1.40 9.09 3.43
N ALA A 164 1.72 8.03 2.70
CA ALA A 164 0.89 6.83 2.59
C ALA A 164 1.14 5.86 3.75
N SER A 165 0.07 5.33 4.33
CA SER A 165 0.08 4.18 5.25
C SER A 165 0.41 2.88 4.54
N LEU A 166 0.68 1.82 5.31
CA LEU A 166 0.61 0.45 4.80
C LEU A 166 -0.83 0.15 4.34
N PRO A 167 -1.03 -0.70 3.31
CA PRO A 167 -2.36 -1.18 2.95
C PRO A 167 -3.02 -1.88 4.14
N SER A 168 -4.34 -1.77 4.26
CA SER A 168 -5.11 -2.58 5.20
C SER A 168 -4.88 -4.09 4.99
N ALA A 169 -5.26 -4.90 5.97
CA ALA A 169 -5.48 -6.31 5.72
C ALA A 169 -6.48 -6.50 4.56
N SER A 170 -6.28 -7.56 3.78
CA SER A 170 -7.14 -7.94 2.66
C SER A 170 -8.54 -8.33 3.13
N GLN A 171 -9.56 -7.60 2.68
CA GLN A 171 -10.97 -7.96 2.86
C GLN A 171 -11.48 -8.67 1.60
N ALA A 172 -11.71 -9.98 1.70
CA ALA A 172 -12.33 -10.72 0.61
C ALA A 172 -13.82 -10.37 0.52
N VAL A 173 -14.28 -10.01 -0.69
CA VAL A 173 -15.69 -9.96 -1.02
C VAL A 173 -15.93 -11.00 -2.10
N VAL A 174 -16.64 -12.06 -1.72
CA VAL A 174 -17.09 -13.12 -2.62
C VAL A 174 -18.58 -12.94 -2.86
N LEU A 175 -19.10 -13.50 -3.96
CA LEU A 175 -20.54 -13.71 -4.03
C LEU A 175 -20.93 -14.55 -2.80
N ALA A 176 -21.73 -13.97 -1.91
CA ALA A 176 -22.61 -14.79 -1.11
C ALA A 176 -23.42 -15.58 -2.12
N ALA A 177 -23.23 -16.90 -2.18
CA ALA A 177 -24.14 -17.75 -2.94
C ALA A 177 -25.54 -17.40 -2.43
N VAL A 178 -26.33 -16.75 -3.29
CA VAL A 178 -27.77 -16.58 -3.06
C VAL A 178 -28.29 -18.01 -2.94
N GLY A 179 -28.56 -18.43 -1.70
CA GLY A 179 -28.82 -19.83 -1.39
C GLY A 179 -28.77 -20.15 0.11
N ALA A 180 -28.06 -19.37 0.94
CA ALA A 180 -27.98 -19.68 2.37
C ALA A 180 -29.31 -19.55 3.13
N THR A 181 -30.29 -18.80 2.64
CA THR A 181 -31.64 -18.70 3.25
C THR A 181 -32.65 -19.69 2.67
N ALA A 182 -32.39 -20.30 1.51
CA ALA A 182 -33.24 -21.36 0.94
C ALA A 182 -32.74 -22.79 1.25
N ALA A 183 -31.49 -22.91 1.74
CA ALA A 183 -30.86 -24.16 2.15
C ALA A 183 -31.36 -24.71 3.49
N SER A 184 -32.05 -23.90 4.30
CA SER A 184 -32.61 -24.32 5.59
C SER A 184 -33.55 -25.50 5.40
N GLY A 185 -33.08 -26.70 5.72
CA GLY A 185 -33.83 -27.96 5.60
C GLY A 185 -33.37 -28.90 4.49
N LEU A 186 -32.35 -28.56 3.68
CA LEU A 186 -31.74 -29.52 2.76
C LEU A 186 -30.91 -30.51 3.58
N GLN A 187 -31.35 -31.76 3.63
CA GLN A 187 -30.69 -32.82 4.40
C GLN A 187 -30.29 -33.94 3.46
N VAL A 188 -29.08 -34.46 3.64
CA VAL A 188 -28.59 -35.68 2.99
C VAL A 188 -28.15 -36.64 4.09
N TYR A 189 -28.85 -37.77 4.24
CA TYR A 189 -28.58 -38.74 5.30
C TYR A 189 -28.67 -40.20 4.80
N PRO A 190 -27.85 -41.12 5.33
CA PRO A 190 -26.74 -40.84 6.23
C PRO A 190 -25.61 -40.11 5.49
N ASN A 191 -24.78 -39.37 6.22
CA ASN A 191 -23.54 -38.78 5.71
C ASN A 191 -22.49 -38.91 6.83
N PRO A 192 -21.52 -39.82 6.73
CA PRO A 192 -21.15 -40.63 5.55
C PRO A 192 -22.20 -41.67 5.11
N ALA A 193 -22.23 -41.97 3.81
CA ALA A 193 -23.13 -42.93 3.16
C ALA A 193 -22.34 -44.09 2.53
N HIS A 194 -22.96 -45.27 2.45
CA HIS A 194 -22.37 -46.44 1.78
C HIS A 194 -23.02 -46.69 0.41
N LEU A 195 -24.14 -47.39 0.38
CA LEU A 195 -24.83 -47.78 -0.86
C LEU A 195 -25.88 -46.76 -1.31
N SER A 196 -26.42 -45.98 -0.38
CA SER A 196 -27.46 -44.99 -0.68
C SER A 196 -27.46 -43.84 0.32
N ALA A 197 -28.01 -42.71 -0.12
CA ALA A 197 -28.32 -41.58 0.74
C ALA A 197 -29.71 -41.01 0.41
N GLU A 198 -30.50 -40.73 1.42
CA GLU A 198 -31.76 -40.00 1.29
C GLU A 198 -31.52 -38.50 1.31
N VAL A 199 -32.14 -37.81 0.36
CA VAL A 199 -32.13 -36.35 0.25
C VAL A 199 -33.53 -35.84 0.55
N ARG A 200 -33.66 -34.96 1.56
CA ARG A 200 -34.86 -34.15 1.80
C ARG A 200 -34.67 -32.75 1.23
N LEU A 201 -35.55 -32.36 0.32
CA LEU A 201 -35.57 -31.03 -0.30
C LEU A 201 -36.53 -30.10 0.47
N PRO A 202 -36.11 -28.88 0.86
CA PRO A 202 -36.99 -27.86 1.41
C PRO A 202 -38.16 -27.55 0.47
N ALA A 203 -39.35 -27.30 1.03
CA ALA A 203 -40.53 -26.94 0.24
C ALA A 203 -40.37 -25.63 -0.55
N ALA A 204 -39.45 -24.75 -0.12
CA ALA A 204 -39.13 -23.49 -0.76
C ALA A 204 -38.35 -23.65 -2.08
N LEU A 205 -37.65 -24.77 -2.29
CA LEU A 205 -36.86 -24.98 -3.50
C LEU A 205 -37.73 -25.43 -4.68
N ARG A 206 -37.45 -24.89 -5.86
CA ARG A 206 -38.04 -25.30 -7.15
C ARG A 206 -36.98 -26.02 -7.96
N VAL A 207 -36.62 -27.20 -7.46
CA VAL A 207 -35.57 -28.04 -8.04
C VAL A 207 -36.06 -28.69 -9.34
N ASP A 208 -35.26 -28.57 -10.40
CA ASP A 208 -35.47 -29.27 -11.67
C ASP A 208 -34.36 -30.28 -11.99
N ARG A 209 -33.17 -30.11 -11.40
CA ARG A 209 -32.00 -30.98 -11.60
C ARG A 209 -31.16 -31.13 -10.33
N ILE A 210 -30.63 -32.33 -10.15
CA ILE A 210 -29.61 -32.64 -9.15
C ILE A 210 -28.39 -33.29 -9.81
N GLU A 211 -27.22 -33.13 -9.19
CA GLU A 211 -25.97 -33.75 -9.63
C GLU A 211 -25.05 -34.10 -8.45
N LEU A 212 -24.24 -35.16 -8.62
CA LEU A 212 -23.08 -35.43 -7.75
C LEU A 212 -21.81 -35.12 -8.52
N VAL A 213 -20.93 -34.34 -7.90
CA VAL A 213 -19.65 -33.94 -8.47
C VAL A 213 -18.52 -34.50 -7.62
N ASN A 214 -17.56 -35.19 -8.24
CA ASN A 214 -16.39 -35.73 -7.53
C ASN A 214 -15.37 -34.62 -7.17
N ALA A 215 -14.33 -34.96 -6.42
CA ALA A 215 -13.29 -34.02 -6.01
C ALA A 215 -12.52 -33.37 -7.18
N LEU A 216 -12.55 -33.96 -8.38
CA LEU A 216 -11.96 -33.42 -9.61
C LEU A 216 -12.90 -32.48 -10.37
N GLY A 217 -14.12 -32.24 -9.86
CA GLY A 217 -15.11 -31.39 -10.51
C GLY A 217 -15.95 -32.10 -11.59
N GLN A 218 -15.82 -33.41 -11.75
CA GLN A 218 -16.57 -34.18 -12.75
C GLN A 218 -17.95 -34.58 -12.22
N VAL A 219 -18.98 -34.42 -13.05
CA VAL A 219 -20.34 -34.90 -12.74
C VAL A 219 -20.38 -36.41 -12.91
N VAL A 220 -20.61 -37.13 -11.81
CA VAL A 220 -20.66 -38.61 -11.76
C VAL A 220 -22.08 -39.15 -11.67
N TYR A 221 -23.04 -38.30 -11.32
CA TYR A 221 -24.47 -38.60 -11.29
C TYR A 221 -25.24 -37.34 -11.66
N GLN A 222 -26.31 -37.49 -12.44
CA GLN A 222 -27.22 -36.39 -12.74
C GLN A 222 -28.64 -36.95 -12.91
N ARG A 223 -29.63 -36.21 -12.39
CA ARG A 223 -31.05 -36.56 -12.57
C ARG A 223 -31.91 -35.31 -12.61
N THR A 224 -32.87 -35.29 -13.54
CA THR A 224 -33.95 -34.29 -13.57
C THR A 224 -35.08 -34.73 -12.65
N LEU A 225 -35.71 -33.78 -11.97
CA LEU A 225 -36.76 -34.03 -10.99
C LEU A 225 -38.08 -33.39 -11.41
N ALA A 226 -39.18 -34.01 -11.00
CA ALA A 226 -40.47 -33.34 -11.05
C ALA A 226 -40.49 -32.21 -10.03
N THR A 227 -41.14 -31.09 -10.35
CA THR A 227 -41.20 -29.90 -9.49
C THR A 227 -41.86 -30.15 -8.13
N SER A 228 -42.64 -31.23 -8.01
CA SER A 228 -43.28 -31.70 -6.78
C SER A 228 -42.41 -32.62 -5.92
N THR A 229 -41.25 -33.07 -6.38
CA THR A 229 -40.37 -33.98 -5.62
C THR A 229 -39.87 -33.30 -4.34
N ARG A 230 -39.97 -34.01 -3.21
CA ARG A 230 -39.50 -33.53 -1.89
C ARG A 230 -38.53 -34.46 -1.18
N GLN A 231 -38.48 -35.72 -1.59
CA GLN A 231 -37.55 -36.70 -1.07
C GLN A 231 -37.03 -37.56 -2.23
N ILE A 232 -35.75 -37.89 -2.18
CA ILE A 232 -35.05 -38.65 -3.22
C ILE A 232 -34.14 -39.64 -2.53
N THR A 233 -34.04 -40.84 -3.10
CA THR A 233 -32.98 -41.80 -2.74
C THR A 233 -31.91 -41.74 -3.81
N LEU A 234 -30.70 -41.37 -3.42
CA LEU A 234 -29.50 -41.46 -4.25
C LEU A 234 -28.99 -42.89 -4.15
N ASP A 235 -28.84 -43.54 -5.30
CA ASP A 235 -28.08 -44.77 -5.43
C ASP A 235 -26.61 -44.39 -5.59
N LEU A 236 -25.79 -44.86 -4.67
CA LEU A 236 -24.35 -44.61 -4.61
C LEU A 236 -23.56 -45.88 -4.96
N ALA A 237 -24.25 -46.98 -5.28
CA ALA A 237 -23.62 -48.22 -5.69
C ALA A 237 -22.72 -47.98 -6.92
N GLY A 238 -21.45 -48.33 -6.79
CA GLY A 238 -20.46 -48.17 -7.86
C GLY A 238 -19.72 -46.82 -7.88
N LEU A 239 -20.03 -45.88 -6.98
CA LEU A 239 -19.19 -44.71 -6.76
C LEU A 239 -17.98 -45.08 -5.89
N ALA A 240 -16.82 -44.50 -6.20
CA ALA A 240 -15.62 -44.67 -5.37
C ALA A 240 -15.81 -44.01 -4.00
N ALA A 241 -15.17 -44.56 -2.96
CA ALA A 241 -15.11 -43.91 -1.67
C ALA A 241 -14.42 -42.53 -1.79
N GLY A 242 -15.03 -41.49 -1.23
CA GLY A 242 -14.53 -40.13 -1.40
C GLY A 242 -15.51 -39.05 -1.00
N VAL A 243 -15.08 -37.80 -1.16
CA VAL A 243 -15.90 -36.61 -0.92
C VAL A 243 -16.50 -36.14 -2.24
N TYR A 244 -17.81 -35.95 -2.22
CA TYR A 244 -18.61 -35.46 -3.33
C TYR A 244 -19.33 -34.17 -2.95
N ALA A 245 -19.52 -33.30 -3.94
CA ALA A 245 -20.45 -32.18 -3.84
C ALA A 245 -21.79 -32.59 -4.44
N PHE A 246 -22.81 -32.75 -3.60
CA PHE A 246 -24.19 -32.91 -4.04
C PHE A 246 -24.77 -31.52 -4.35
N ARG A 247 -25.10 -31.27 -5.61
CA ARG A 247 -25.63 -29.99 -6.07
C ARG A 247 -27.08 -30.09 -6.47
N VAL A 248 -27.84 -29.09 -6.08
CA VAL A 248 -29.27 -28.93 -6.34
C VAL A 248 -29.42 -27.66 -7.17
N HIS A 249 -29.94 -27.80 -8.39
CA HIS A 249 -30.24 -26.68 -9.29
C HIS A 249 -31.67 -26.23 -9.01
N ASP A 250 -31.79 -25.05 -8.42
CA ASP A 250 -33.03 -24.28 -8.32
C ASP A 250 -33.05 -23.23 -9.44
N LYS A 251 -34.24 -22.79 -9.87
CA LYS A 251 -34.39 -21.87 -11.01
C LYS A 251 -33.54 -20.59 -10.93
N ALA A 252 -33.19 -20.15 -9.70
CA ALA A 252 -32.41 -18.94 -9.46
C ALA A 252 -31.02 -19.19 -8.86
N SER A 253 -30.70 -20.42 -8.43
CA SER A 253 -29.48 -20.68 -7.66
C SER A 253 -29.06 -22.14 -7.69
N ILE A 254 -27.78 -22.40 -7.40
CA ILE A 254 -27.27 -23.76 -7.17
C ILE A 254 -26.91 -23.87 -5.69
N LEU A 255 -27.53 -24.81 -4.99
CA LEU A 255 -27.15 -25.18 -3.63
C LEU A 255 -26.19 -26.37 -3.69
N SER A 256 -25.20 -26.41 -2.78
CA SER A 256 -24.22 -27.50 -2.73
C SER A 256 -24.07 -28.00 -1.29
N VAL A 257 -24.13 -29.32 -1.10
CA VAL A 257 -23.91 -30.01 0.18
C VAL A 257 -22.78 -31.00 0.02
N ARG A 258 -21.92 -31.11 1.04
CA ARG A 258 -20.87 -32.13 1.07
C ARG A 258 -21.48 -33.49 1.41
N LEU A 259 -21.24 -34.51 0.58
CA LEU A 259 -21.57 -35.92 0.82
C LEU A 259 -20.28 -36.74 0.87
N VAL A 260 -20.13 -37.59 1.87
CA VAL A 260 -19.02 -38.54 1.99
C VAL A 260 -19.55 -39.93 1.64
N VAL A 261 -18.91 -40.60 0.68
CA VAL A 261 -19.20 -41.99 0.29
C VAL A 261 -18.08 -42.89 0.83
N GLN A 262 -18.44 -44.03 1.44
CA GLN A 262 -17.52 -44.99 2.07
C GLN A 262 -17.73 -46.41 1.58
#